data_AF-A0A444QB26-F1
#
_entry.id   AF-A0A444QB26-F1
#
_cell.length_a   1.000
_cell.length_b   1.000
_cell.length_c   1.000
_cell.angle_alpha   90.00
_cell.angle_beta   90.00
_cell.angle_gamma   90.00
#
_symmetry.space_group_name_H-M   'P 1'
#
loop_
_entity.id
_entity.type
_entity.pdbx_description
1 polymer ?
#
loop_
_entity_poly.entity_id
_entity_poly.type
_entity_poly.pdbx_seq_one_letter_code
_entity_poly.pdbx_strand_id
1 'polypeptide(L)'
;MDREESLREIAERLAVLTLSEEDLEFDFVLDQLTGLKEEIRNLSVVAQETDAALIAWLQDQHVRGMVLYSAAQSNLRTQRSLGLAAPYDPATRAGITSQFGAWAASARDEVLRRLADER
;
A
#
# COMPACT_ATOMS: atom_id res chain seq x y z
N MET A 1 -4.61 20.51 8.77
CA MET A 1 -5.07 19.39 7.94
C MET A 1 -6.35 19.75 7.25
N ASP A 2 -6.19 20.22 6.02
CA ASP A 2 -7.26 20.29 5.04
C ASP A 2 -7.21 19.08 4.10
N ARG A 3 -8.10 19.05 3.11
CA ARG A 3 -8.20 17.98 2.12
C ARG A 3 -6.92 17.85 1.28
N GLU A 4 -6.33 18.96 0.83
CA GLU A 4 -5.14 18.96 -0.04
C GLU A 4 -3.93 18.40 0.70
N GLU A 5 -3.72 18.85 1.95
CA GLU A 5 -2.70 18.34 2.86
C GLU A 5 -2.87 16.82 3.08
N SER A 6 -4.10 16.36 3.34
CA SER A 6 -4.40 14.93 3.53
C SER A 6 -4.06 14.09 2.29
N LEU A 7 -4.40 14.56 1.10
CA LEU A 7 -4.08 13.86 -0.15
C LEU A 7 -2.56 13.83 -0.42
N ARG A 8 -1.83 14.89 -0.05
CA ARG A 8 -0.37 14.93 -0.16
C ARG A 8 0.29 13.89 0.76
N GLU A 9 -0.13 13.83 2.03
CA GLU A 9 0.34 12.84 2.99
C GLU A 9 0.09 11.39 2.50
N ILE A 10 -1.09 11.13 1.94
CA ILE A 10 -1.42 9.83 1.32
C ILE A 10 -0.45 9.52 0.17
N ALA A 11 -0.19 10.49 -0.72
CA ALA A 11 0.73 10.30 -1.84
C ALA A 11 2.17 10.06 -1.39
N GLU A 12 2.62 10.72 -0.32
CA GLU A 12 3.95 10.53 0.28
C GLU A 12 4.10 9.13 0.90
N ARG A 13 3.08 8.66 1.62
CA ARG A 13 3.07 7.29 2.17
C ARG A 13 3.07 6.23 1.07
N LEU A 14 2.30 6.43 0.00
CA LEU A 14 2.31 5.53 -1.16
C LEU A 14 3.66 5.55 -1.90
N ALA A 15 4.43 6.64 -1.85
CA ALA A 15 5.73 6.74 -2.52
C ALA A 15 6.81 5.85 -1.90
N VAL A 16 6.72 5.62 -0.58
CA VAL A 16 7.69 4.82 0.17
C VAL A 16 7.24 3.37 0.35
N LEU A 17 6.00 3.04 -0.03
CA LEU A 17 5.48 1.68 -0.03
C LEU A 17 6.11 0.87 -1.16
N THR A 18 7.24 0.27 -0.83
CA THR A 18 7.92 -0.75 -1.64
C THR A 18 8.01 -2.03 -0.84
N LEU A 19 8.19 -3.15 -1.55
CA LEU A 19 8.31 -4.46 -0.91
C LEU A 19 9.47 -5.21 -1.55
N SER A 20 10.58 -5.32 -0.82
CA SER A 20 11.69 -6.21 -1.13
C SER A 20 11.61 -7.50 -0.31
N GLU A 21 12.49 -8.47 -0.58
CA GLU A 21 12.57 -9.67 0.24
C GLU A 21 13.05 -9.37 1.67
N GLU A 22 13.95 -8.41 1.83
CA GLU A 22 14.45 -7.97 3.14
C GLU A 22 13.33 -7.32 3.95
N ASP A 23 12.45 -6.55 3.30
CA ASP A 23 11.32 -5.88 3.96
C ASP A 23 10.30 -6.84 4.56
N LEU A 24 10.25 -8.10 4.09
CA LEU A 24 9.37 -9.13 4.67
C LEU A 24 9.88 -9.64 6.02
N GLU A 25 11.12 -9.33 6.38
CA GLU A 25 11.69 -9.67 7.69
C GLU A 25 11.49 -8.57 8.74
N PHE A 26 11.00 -7.39 8.33
CA PHE A 26 10.79 -6.24 9.19
C PHE A 26 9.32 -5.78 9.21
N ASP A 27 8.94 -5.09 10.27
CA ASP A 27 7.58 -4.55 10.43
C ASP A 27 7.35 -3.22 9.67
N PHE A 28 8.40 -2.67 9.02
CA PHE A 28 8.35 -1.37 8.33
C PHE A 28 7.19 -1.22 7.35
N VAL A 29 6.95 -2.22 6.50
CA VAL A 29 5.88 -2.17 5.49
C VAL A 29 4.50 -2.19 6.15
N LEU A 30 4.35 -2.95 7.25
CA LEU A 30 3.11 -3.00 8.01
C LEU A 30 2.83 -1.65 8.70
N ASP A 31 3.87 -1.00 9.21
CA ASP A 31 3.77 0.34 9.79
C ASP A 31 3.37 1.37 8.73
N GLN A 32 3.93 1.31 7.52
CA GLN A 32 3.55 2.19 6.42
C GLN A 32 2.10 1.98 5.96
N LEU A 33 1.64 0.73 5.86
CA LEU A 33 0.25 0.42 5.54
C LEU A 33 -0.71 0.90 6.64
N THR A 34 -0.32 0.77 7.91
CA THR A 34 -1.09 1.29 9.05
C THR A 34 -1.17 2.81 9.00
N GLY A 35 -0.05 3.49 8.74
CA GLY A 35 -0.04 4.93 8.56
C GLY A 35 -0.88 5.41 7.38
N LEU A 36 -0.87 4.68 6.25
CA LEU A 36 -1.73 4.97 5.11
C LEU A 36 -3.23 4.91 5.50
N LYS A 37 -3.62 3.92 6.31
CA LYS A 37 -4.98 3.81 6.83
C LYS A 37 -5.38 5.01 7.68
N GLU A 38 -4.46 5.51 8.50
CA GLU A 38 -4.68 6.68 9.34
C GLU A 38 -4.90 7.94 8.49
N GLU A 39 -4.12 8.16 7.44
CA GLU A 39 -4.35 9.31 6.56
C GLU A 39 -5.65 9.22 5.77
N ILE A 40 -6.02 8.01 5.31
CA ILE A 40 -7.33 7.80 4.67
C ILE A 40 -8.45 8.15 5.65
N ARG A 41 -8.31 7.78 6.94
CA ARG A 41 -9.27 8.14 7.97
C ARG A 41 -9.29 9.65 8.21
N ASN A 42 -8.15 10.32 8.22
CA ASN A 42 -8.06 11.78 8.38
C ASN A 42 -8.78 12.48 7.22
N LEU A 43 -8.51 12.08 5.97
CA LEU A 43 -9.23 12.54 4.78
C LEU A 43 -10.74 12.32 4.92
N SER A 44 -11.14 11.16 5.45
CA SER A 44 -12.55 10.82 5.66
C SER A 44 -13.25 11.78 6.60
N VAL A 45 -12.56 12.34 7.59
CA VAL A 45 -13.12 13.32 8.53
C VAL A 45 -13.28 14.70 7.89
N VAL A 46 -12.32 15.12 7.07
CA VAL A 46 -12.28 16.48 6.51
C VAL A 46 -13.02 16.63 5.18
N ALA A 47 -13.27 15.53 4.46
CA ALA A 47 -13.80 15.55 3.09
C ALA A 47 -14.93 14.54 2.83
N GLN A 48 -15.63 14.07 3.88
CA GLN A 48 -16.63 13.00 3.75
C GLN A 48 -17.73 13.34 2.73
N GLU A 49 -18.23 14.57 2.77
CA GLU A 49 -19.38 15.00 1.97
C GLU A 49 -19.01 15.32 0.51
N THR A 50 -17.76 15.72 0.26
CA THR A 50 -17.28 16.14 -1.07
C THR A 50 -16.58 15.02 -1.82
N ASP A 51 -15.92 14.09 -1.12
CA ASP A 51 -15.01 13.11 -1.70
C ASP A 51 -15.32 11.67 -1.31
N ALA A 52 -16.57 11.37 -0.95
CA ALA A 52 -17.01 10.02 -0.56
C ALA A 52 -16.54 8.92 -1.53
N ALA A 53 -16.60 9.18 -2.84
CA ALA A 53 -16.15 8.23 -3.86
C ALA A 53 -14.63 8.01 -3.85
N LEU A 54 -13.84 9.06 -3.66
CA LEU A 54 -12.38 8.97 -3.57
C LEU A 54 -11.96 8.26 -2.28
N ILE A 55 -12.61 8.59 -1.16
CA ILE A 55 -12.37 7.94 0.13
C ILE A 55 -12.67 6.44 0.03
N ALA A 56 -13.81 6.05 -0.55
CA ALA A 56 -14.15 4.65 -0.75
C ALA A 56 -13.14 3.93 -1.64
N TRP A 57 -12.69 4.57 -2.72
CA TRP A 57 -11.65 4.03 -3.58
C TRP A 57 -10.31 3.85 -2.84
N LEU A 58 -9.88 4.82 -2.04
CA LEU A 58 -8.67 4.73 -1.22
C LEU A 58 -8.74 3.60 -0.18
N GLN A 59 -9.91 3.38 0.42
CA GLN A 59 -10.13 2.25 1.32
C GLN A 59 -9.97 0.90 0.60
N ASP A 60 -10.49 0.76 -0.63
CA ASP A 60 -10.25 -0.44 -1.46
C ASP A 60 -8.76 -0.61 -1.79
N GLN A 61 -8.07 0.49 -2.12
CA GLN A 61 -6.62 0.44 -2.38
C GLN A 61 -5.84 -0.04 -1.14
N HIS A 62 -6.15 0.50 0.04
CA HIS A 62 -5.51 0.04 1.28
C HIS A 62 -5.73 -1.46 1.52
N VAL A 63 -6.96 -1.97 1.29
CA VAL A 63 -7.23 -3.41 1.40
C VAL A 63 -6.41 -4.22 0.40
N ARG A 64 -6.30 -3.77 -0.86
CA ARG A 64 -5.46 -4.43 -1.86
C ARG A 64 -4.00 -4.51 -1.44
N GLY A 65 -3.43 -3.40 -0.94
CA GLY A 65 -2.07 -3.37 -0.40
C GLY A 65 -1.87 -4.37 0.74
N MET A 66 -2.80 -4.42 1.69
CA MET A 66 -2.77 -5.38 2.80
C MET A 66 -2.85 -6.83 2.32
N VAL A 67 -3.66 -7.14 1.30
CA VAL A 67 -3.78 -8.48 0.72
C VAL A 67 -2.47 -8.89 0.05
N LEU A 68 -1.86 -8.02 -0.76
CA LEU A 68 -0.58 -8.28 -1.41
C LEU A 68 0.54 -8.53 -0.39
N TYR A 69 0.64 -7.68 0.63
CA TYR A 69 1.60 -7.87 1.73
C TYR A 69 1.37 -9.18 2.48
N SER A 70 0.12 -9.49 2.84
CA SER A 70 -0.24 -10.72 3.55
C SER A 70 0.05 -11.97 2.71
N ALA A 71 -0.16 -11.92 1.39
CA ALA A 71 0.18 -13.00 0.48
C ALA A 71 1.69 -13.24 0.42
N ALA A 72 2.50 -12.17 0.35
CA ALA A 72 3.95 -12.27 0.39
C ALA A 72 4.46 -12.86 1.72
N GLN A 73 3.93 -12.39 2.85
CA GLN A 73 4.23 -12.93 4.18
C GLN A 73 3.84 -14.40 4.34
N SER A 74 2.63 -14.78 3.89
CA SER A 74 2.16 -16.16 3.94
C SER A 74 3.05 -17.07 3.12
N ASN A 75 3.41 -16.65 1.90
CA ASN A 75 4.33 -17.39 1.03
C ASN A 75 5.69 -17.61 1.72
N LEU A 76 6.28 -16.57 2.33
CA LEU A 76 7.53 -16.67 3.08
C LEU A 76 7.43 -17.67 4.25
N ARG A 77 6.35 -17.58 5.04
CA ARG A 77 6.12 -18.47 6.20
C ARG A 77 5.93 -19.92 5.79
N THR A 78 5.10 -20.19 4.77
CA THR A 78 4.88 -21.55 4.25
C THR A 78 6.19 -22.17 3.76
N GLN A 79 6.98 -21.42 2.99
CA GLN A 79 8.27 -21.90 2.50
C GLN A 79 9.25 -22.20 3.65
N ARG A 80 9.34 -21.33 4.67
CA ARG A 80 10.14 -21.57 5.88
C ARG A 80 9.68 -22.83 6.63
N SER A 81 8.37 -23.04 6.78
CA SER A 81 7.84 -24.21 7.49
C SER A 81 8.09 -25.55 6.80
N LEU A 82 8.27 -25.55 5.47
CA LEU A 82 8.55 -26.75 4.69
C LEU A 82 10.04 -27.15 4.72
N GLY A 83 10.90 -26.37 5.37
CA GLY A 83 12.34 -26.63 5.44
C GLY A 83 13.02 -26.66 4.07
N LEU A 84 12.37 -26.09 3.04
CA LEU A 84 12.91 -26.00 1.69
C LEU A 84 14.09 -25.02 1.73
N ALA A 85 15.30 -25.56 1.75
CA ALA A 85 16.49 -24.84 1.33
C ALA A 85 16.33 -24.49 -0.16
N ALA A 86 16.83 -23.33 -0.56
CA ALA A 86 16.71 -22.80 -1.92
C ALA A 86 16.71 -23.86 -3.05
N PRO A 87 15.88 -23.69 -4.11
CA PRO A 87 15.26 -22.44 -4.48
C PRO A 87 13.88 -22.29 -3.84
N TYR A 88 13.71 -21.19 -3.10
CA TYR A 88 12.44 -20.49 -2.92
C TYR A 88 11.72 -20.47 -4.27
N ASP A 89 10.40 -20.46 -4.38
CA ASP A 89 9.81 -20.09 -5.67
C ASP A 89 9.95 -18.57 -5.81
N PRO A 90 11.08 -18.05 -6.35
CA PRO A 90 11.39 -16.64 -6.29
C PRO A 90 10.54 -15.92 -7.33
N ALA A 91 10.04 -16.62 -8.34
CA ALA A 91 9.19 -16.10 -9.40
C ALA A 91 7.81 -15.74 -8.84
N THR A 92 7.23 -16.59 -8.00
CA THR A 92 5.93 -16.28 -7.37
C THR A 92 6.04 -15.12 -6.38
N ARG A 93 7.07 -15.10 -5.51
CA ARG A 93 7.25 -14.00 -4.55
C ARG A 93 7.68 -12.71 -5.23
N ALA A 94 8.62 -12.74 -6.16
CA ALA A 94 9.00 -11.56 -6.96
C ALA A 94 7.81 -11.03 -7.77
N GLY A 95 6.91 -11.91 -8.21
CA GLY A 95 5.64 -11.52 -8.83
C GLY A 95 4.74 -10.76 -7.87
N ILE A 96 4.61 -11.19 -6.62
CA ILE A 96 3.80 -10.49 -5.60
C ILE A 96 4.44 -9.15 -5.21
N THR A 97 5.76 -9.12 -5.00
CA THR A 97 6.46 -7.87 -4.64
C THR A 97 6.43 -6.85 -5.78
N SER A 98 6.57 -7.30 -7.03
CA SER A 98 6.40 -6.45 -8.21
C SER A 98 4.97 -5.91 -8.31
N GLN A 99 3.95 -6.75 -8.08
CA GLN A 99 2.55 -6.30 -8.04
C GLN A 99 2.31 -5.29 -6.93
N PHE A 100 2.93 -5.46 -5.76
CA PHE A 100 2.86 -4.50 -4.66
C PHE A 100 3.43 -3.13 -5.06
N GLY A 101 4.65 -3.10 -5.61
CA GLY A 101 5.26 -1.86 -6.07
C GLY A 101 4.46 -1.18 -7.19
N ALA A 102 3.96 -1.95 -8.16
CA ALA A 102 3.11 -1.43 -9.23
C ALA A 102 1.78 -0.86 -8.71
N TRP A 103 1.16 -1.54 -7.74
CA TRP A 103 -0.04 -1.05 -7.05
C TRP A 103 0.23 0.28 -6.35
N ALA A 104 1.26 0.36 -5.52
CA ALA A 104 1.57 1.57 -4.75
C ALA A 104 1.85 2.76 -5.67
N ALA A 105 2.63 2.57 -6.73
CA ALA A 105 2.90 3.58 -7.75
C ALA A 105 1.62 4.05 -8.47
N SER A 106 0.79 3.11 -8.94
CA SER A 106 -0.46 3.44 -9.63
C SER A 106 -1.45 4.16 -8.71
N ALA A 107 -1.55 3.77 -7.45
CA ALA A 107 -2.42 4.43 -6.48
C ALA A 107 -1.94 5.85 -6.19
N ARG A 108 -0.62 6.04 -6.06
CA ARG A 108 -0.01 7.37 -5.89
C ARG A 108 -0.30 8.28 -7.07
N ASP A 109 -0.12 7.78 -8.29
CA ASP A 109 -0.32 8.58 -9.50
C ASP A 109 -1.77 9.07 -9.62
N GLU A 110 -2.75 8.24 -9.26
CA GLU A 110 -4.16 8.65 -9.20
C GLU A 110 -4.40 9.75 -8.14
N VAL A 111 -3.80 9.63 -6.95
CA VAL A 111 -3.91 10.68 -5.92
C VAL A 111 -3.29 12.00 -6.39
N LEU A 112 -2.11 11.94 -7.02
CA LEU A 112 -1.46 13.13 -7.59
C LEU A 112 -2.27 13.76 -8.72
N ARG A 113 -2.96 12.94 -9.52
CA ARG A 113 -3.88 13.43 -10.57
C ARG A 113 -5.04 14.20 -9.95
N ARG A 114 -5.64 13.70 -8.87
CA ARG A 114 -6.72 14.40 -8.14
C ARG A 114 -6.27 15.74 -7.56
N LEU A 115 -5.03 15.80 -7.06
CA LEU A 115 -4.41 17.05 -6.58
C LEU A 115 -4.19 18.06 -7.71
N ALA A 116 -3.92 17.59 -8.94
CA ALA A 116 -3.65 18.46 -10.09
C ALA A 116 -4.92 18.99 -10.76
N ASP A 117 -6.00 18.19 -10.81
CA ASP A 117 -7.27 18.54 -11.47
C ASP A 117 -8.01 19.73 -10.81
N GLU A 118 -7.57 20.19 -9.63
CA GLU A 118 -8.19 21.26 -8.84
C GLU A 118 -7.46 22.62 -8.89
N ARG A 119 -6.36 22.69 -9.64
CA ARG A 119 -5.62 23.94 -9.90
C ARG A 119 -6.09 24.64 -11.16
#